data_AF-A0A2A2LS46-F1
#
_entry.id   AF-A0A2A2LS46-F1
#
_cell.length_a   1.000
_cell.length_b   1.000
_cell.length_c   1.000
_cell.angle_alpha   90.00
_cell.angle_beta   90.00
_cell.angle_gamma   90.00
#
_symmetry.space_group_name_H-M   'P 1'
#
loop_
_entity.id
_entity.type
_entity.pdbx_description
1 polymer ?
#
loop_
_entity_poly.entity_id
_entity_poly.type
_entity_poly.pdbx_seq_one_letter_code
_entity_poly.pdbx_strand_id
1 'polypeptide(L)'
;MESFRRLMPKLTMQLRKGDMGKIAIIGGSAEYTGAPYYAAATVVNMGADLIYVMCAPEAAPIIKGYSPDLIVHPSLEPEFVIPVYLKER
;
A
#
# COMPACT_ATOMS: atom_id res chain seq x y z
N MET A 1 -17.20 -17.53 9.11
CA MET A 1 -15.83 -17.93 9.51
C MET A 1 -15.29 -19.07 8.64
N GLU A 2 -16.03 -20.17 8.47
CA GLU A 2 -15.61 -21.33 7.64
C GLU A 2 -15.25 -20.95 6.17
N SER A 3 -16.07 -20.11 5.55
CA SER A 3 -15.88 -19.64 4.16
C SER A 3 -14.58 -18.85 3.97
N PHE A 4 -14.20 -18.04 4.95
CA PHE A 4 -13.01 -17.19 4.90
C PHE A 4 -11.71 -18.01 5.02
N ARG A 5 -11.69 -19.06 5.84
CA ARG A 5 -10.52 -19.96 5.97
C ARG A 5 -10.12 -20.61 4.65
N ARG A 6 -11.06 -20.79 3.72
CA ARG A 6 -10.78 -21.36 2.39
C ARG A 6 -10.09 -20.38 1.44
N LEU A 7 -10.21 -19.08 1.71
CA LEU A 7 -9.58 -18.01 0.92
C LEU A 7 -8.16 -17.68 1.42
N MET A 8 -7.86 -18.01 2.68
CA MET A 8 -6.54 -17.74 3.26
C MET A 8 -5.47 -18.67 2.66
N PRO A 9 -4.35 -18.12 2.17
CA PRO A 9 -3.24 -18.94 1.71
C PRO A 9 -2.66 -19.75 2.87
N LYS A 10 -2.22 -20.99 2.59
CA LYS A 10 -1.60 -21.87 3.59
C LYS A 10 -0.11 -21.59 3.66
N LEU A 11 0.41 -21.35 4.87
CA LEU A 11 1.85 -21.20 5.08
C LEU A 11 2.54 -22.56 4.95
N THR A 12 3.52 -22.67 4.05
CA THR A 12 4.34 -23.87 3.86
C THR A 12 5.82 -23.53 3.75
N MET A 13 6.70 -24.51 3.97
CA MET A 13 8.16 -24.31 3.97
C MET A 13 8.75 -23.97 2.59
N GLN A 14 7.98 -24.10 1.51
CA GLN A 14 8.43 -23.79 0.16
C GLN A 14 8.23 -22.32 -0.23
N LEU A 15 7.40 -21.60 0.52
CA LEU A 15 7.05 -20.22 0.24
C LEU A 15 8.22 -19.27 0.52
N ARG A 16 8.26 -18.19 -0.25
CA ARG A 16 9.25 -17.12 -0.16
C ARG A 16 8.58 -15.79 0.06
N LYS A 17 9.36 -14.78 0.47
CA LYS A 17 8.89 -13.42 0.64
C LYS A 17 8.20 -12.91 -0.63
N GLY A 18 6.94 -12.53 -0.51
CA GLY A 18 6.09 -12.04 -1.60
C GLY A 18 5.07 -13.08 -2.09
N ASP A 19 5.19 -14.35 -1.69
CA ASP A 19 4.20 -15.37 -2.03
C ASP A 19 2.93 -15.25 -1.17
N MET A 20 3.04 -14.67 0.03
CA MET A 20 1.90 -14.45 0.93
C MET A 20 1.30 -13.04 0.81
N GLY A 21 1.49 -12.40 -0.35
CA GLY A 21 0.81 -11.17 -0.71
C GLY A 21 1.75 -9.99 -0.96
N LYS A 22 1.50 -9.31 -2.07
CA LYS A 22 2.17 -8.07 -2.48
C LYS A 22 1.09 -7.04 -2.74
N ILE A 23 0.92 -6.09 -1.82
CA ILE A 23 -0.19 -5.15 -1.85
C ILE A 23 0.34 -3.74 -2.07
N ALA A 24 -0.28 -3.01 -3.00
CA ALA A 24 -0.01 -1.61 -3.23
C ALA A 24 -1.21 -0.77 -2.77
N ILE A 25 -0.95 0.21 -1.92
CA ILE A 25 -1.87 1.26 -1.51
C ILE A 25 -1.48 2.52 -2.28
N ILE A 26 -2.43 3.13 -2.96
CA ILE A 26 -2.23 4.35 -3.74
C ILE A 26 -3.05 5.45 -3.10
N GLY A 27 -2.39 6.54 -2.71
CA GLY A 27 -3.05 7.70 -2.13
C GLY A 27 -2.12 8.48 -1.21
N GLY A 28 -2.68 9.47 -0.53
CA GLY A 28 -1.92 10.39 0.30
C GLY A 28 -1.50 11.65 -0.45
N SER A 29 -1.85 12.79 0.13
CA SER A 29 -1.44 14.13 -0.28
C SER A 29 -0.63 14.79 0.83
N ALA A 30 -0.20 16.04 0.61
CA ALA A 30 0.45 16.85 1.62
C ALA A 30 -0.35 16.92 2.94
N GLU A 31 -1.69 16.94 2.86
CA GLU A 31 -2.59 17.04 4.02
C GLU A 31 -3.05 15.67 4.54
N TYR A 32 -3.20 14.67 3.67
CA TYR A 32 -3.87 13.40 3.98
C TYR A 32 -2.92 12.21 4.03
N THR A 33 -1.95 12.24 4.95
CA THR A 33 -0.93 11.18 5.10
C THR A 33 -1.43 9.97 5.92
N GLY A 34 -2.37 10.17 6.84
CA GLY A 34 -2.84 9.11 7.75
C GLY A 34 -3.69 8.05 7.08
N ALA A 35 -4.55 8.42 6.13
CA ALA A 35 -5.45 7.49 5.44
C ALA A 35 -4.70 6.35 4.71
N PRO A 36 -3.70 6.62 3.84
CA PRO A 36 -2.94 5.54 3.21
C PRO A 36 -2.12 4.73 4.23
N TYR A 37 -1.63 5.35 5.31
CA TYR A 37 -0.92 4.64 6.36
C TYR A 37 -1.82 3.62 7.08
N TYR A 38 -3.03 4.01 7.50
CA TYR A 38 -3.92 3.07 8.20
C TYR A 38 -4.33 1.90 7.31
N ALA A 39 -4.60 2.15 6.03
CA ALA A 39 -4.86 1.08 5.06
C ALA A 39 -3.65 0.11 4.97
N ALA A 40 -2.43 0.64 4.88
CA ALA A 40 -1.22 -0.15 4.85
C ALA A 40 -0.99 -0.94 6.15
N ALA A 41 -1.18 -0.31 7.31
CA ALA A 41 -1.02 -0.93 8.62
C ALA A 41 -2.03 -2.08 8.83
N THR A 42 -3.27 -1.94 8.37
CA THR A 42 -4.23 -3.05 8.38
C THR A 42 -3.71 -4.23 7.57
N VAL A 43 -3.14 -3.98 6.39
CA VAL A 43 -2.57 -5.04 5.54
C VAL A 43 -1.36 -5.72 6.20
N VAL A 44 -0.50 -4.97 6.90
CA VAL A 44 0.58 -5.55 7.73
C VAL A 44 -0.01 -6.55 8.72
N ASN A 45 -1.03 -6.13 9.48
CA ASN A 45 -1.67 -6.97 10.49
C ASN A 45 -2.42 -8.18 9.88
N MET A 46 -2.86 -8.09 8.63
CA MET A 46 -3.45 -9.22 7.90
C MET A 46 -2.41 -10.24 7.43
N GLY A 47 -1.11 -9.92 7.51
CA GLY A 47 -0.01 -10.85 7.24
C GLY A 47 0.48 -10.83 5.79
N ALA A 48 0.31 -9.73 5.05
CA ALA A 48 0.92 -9.61 3.73
C ALA A 48 2.45 -9.40 3.82
N ASP A 49 3.20 -9.99 2.89
CA ASP A 49 4.67 -9.97 2.93
C ASP A 49 5.28 -8.62 2.52
N LEU A 50 4.73 -8.01 1.48
CA LEU A 50 5.28 -6.78 0.88
C LEU A 50 4.18 -5.76 0.68
N ILE A 51 4.37 -4.60 1.28
CA ILE A 51 3.36 -3.55 1.32
C ILE A 51 3.98 -2.27 0.79
N TYR A 52 3.44 -1.83 -0.33
CA TYR A 52 3.89 -0.67 -1.06
C TYR A 52 2.90 0.47 -0.84
N VAL A 53 3.38 1.65 -0.48
CA VAL A 53 2.55 2.85 -0.41
C VAL A 53 3.05 3.84 -1.45
N MET A 54 2.26 4.05 -2.50
CA MET A 54 2.51 5.08 -3.49
C MET A 54 1.78 6.35 -3.06
N CYS A 55 2.52 7.39 -2.75
CA CYS A 55 1.97 8.65 -2.25
C CYS A 55 2.61 9.87 -2.91
N ALA A 56 2.03 11.04 -2.67
CA ALA A 56 2.66 12.31 -3.01
C ALA A 56 4.03 12.44 -2.29
N PRO A 57 5.04 13.08 -2.90
CA PRO A 57 6.37 13.22 -2.31
C PRO A 57 6.38 13.83 -0.90
N GLU A 58 5.47 14.78 -0.64
CA GLU A 58 5.32 15.48 0.64
C GLU A 58 4.82 14.54 1.76
N ALA A 59 4.02 13.53 1.40
CA ALA A 59 3.46 12.56 2.34
C ALA A 59 4.48 11.49 2.74
N ALA A 60 5.43 11.17 1.85
CA ALA A 60 6.37 10.07 2.02
C ALA A 60 7.19 10.11 3.32
N PRO A 61 7.83 11.24 3.73
CA PRO A 61 8.60 11.26 4.97
C PRO A 61 7.73 11.02 6.21
N ILE A 62 6.48 11.52 6.21
CA ILE A 62 5.55 11.35 7.32
C ILE A 62 5.12 9.87 7.42
N ILE A 63 4.71 9.27 6.30
CA ILE A 63 4.28 7.86 6.28
C ILE A 63 5.43 6.91 6.65
N LYS A 64 6.65 7.17 6.16
CA LYS A 64 7.86 6.41 6.54
C LYS A 64 8.17 6.51 8.03
N GLY A 65 7.83 7.64 8.66
CA GLY A 65 8.01 7.85 10.09
C GLY A 65 7.10 7.01 10.98
N TYR A 66 5.97 6.51 10.45
CA TYR A 66 5.04 5.71 11.24
C TYR A 66 5.45 4.23 11.39
N SER A 67 6.06 3.63 10.36
CA SER A 67 6.53 2.24 10.45
C SER A 67 7.65 1.93 9.44
N PRO A 68 8.71 1.21 9.85
CA PRO A 68 9.77 0.74 8.95
C PRO A 68 9.36 -0.45 8.07
N ASP A 69 8.21 -1.08 8.34
CA ASP A 69 7.74 -2.25 7.58
C ASP A 69 7.20 -1.88 6.18
N LEU A 70 6.88 -0.60 5.97
CA LEU A 70 6.25 -0.10 4.75
C LEU A 70 7.29 0.30 3.70
N ILE A 71 7.07 -0.13 2.45
CA ILE A 71 7.87 0.31 1.30
C ILE A 71 7.18 1.53 0.68
N VAL A 72 7.60 2.72 1.10
CA VAL A 72 6.96 3.98 0.70
C VAL A 72 7.65 4.60 -0.53
N HIS A 73 6.88 4.74 -1.60
CA HIS A 73 7.26 5.28 -2.89
C HIS A 73 6.67 6.69 -3.10
N PRO A 74 7.51 7.75 -3.11
CA PRO A 74 7.06 9.10 -3.48
C PRO A 74 6.92 9.19 -5.00
N SER A 75 5.84 8.65 -5.56
CA SER A 75 5.70 8.45 -7.01
C SER A 75 4.45 9.06 -7.61
N LEU A 76 3.59 9.69 -6.79
CA LEU A 76 2.40 10.40 -7.27
C LEU A 76 2.71 11.89 -7.44
N GLU A 77 3.62 12.21 -8.37
CA GLU A 77 3.81 13.61 -8.74
C GLU A 77 2.65 14.06 -9.64
N PRO A 78 2.12 15.29 -9.44
CA PRO A 78 0.99 15.82 -10.22
C PRO A 78 1.17 15.71 -11.75
N GLU A 79 2.40 15.82 -12.23
CA GLU A 79 2.78 15.75 -13.65
C GLU A 79 2.56 14.36 -14.26
N PHE A 80 2.61 13.30 -13.45
CA PHE A 80 2.39 11.92 -13.86
C PHE A 80 0.96 11.44 -13.60
N VAL A 81 0.17 12.18 -12.83
CA VAL A 81 -1.24 11.88 -12.60
C VAL A 81 -2.06 12.46 -13.74
N ILE A 82 -2.45 11.60 -14.69
CA ILE A 82 -3.33 12.00 -15.80
C ILE A 82 -4.64 12.53 -15.21
N PRO A 83 -4.95 13.83 -15.37
CA PRO A 83 -6.22 14.37 -14.91
C PRO A 83 -7.34 13.67 -15.68
N VAL A 84 -8.22 12.97 -14.97
CA VAL A 84 -9.34 12.24 -15.58
C VAL A 84 -10.22 13.16 -16.44
N TYR A 85 -10.25 14.47 -16.12
CA TYR A 85 -10.97 15.51 -16.86
C TYR A 85 -10.36 15.90 -18.23
N LEU A 86 -9.15 15.43 -18.58
CA LEU A 86 -8.54 15.72 -19.88
C LEU A 86 -8.81 14.64 -20.96
N LYS A 87 -9.56 13.57 -20.62
CA LYS A 87 -9.90 12.49 -21.57
C LYS A 87 -11.17 12.72 -22.39
N GLU A 88 -11.91 13.81 -22.13
CA GLU A 88 -13.20 14.12 -22.79
C GLU A 88 -13.13 15.34 -23.75
N ARG A 89 -11.96 15.66 -24.31
CA ARG A 89 -11.84 16.64 -25.41
C ARG A 89 -11.14 16.05 -26.63
#